data_AF-A0A350IB14-F1
#
_entry.id   AF-A0A350IB14-F1
#
_cell.length_a   1.000
_cell.length_b   1.000
_cell.length_c   1.000
_cell.angle_alpha   90.00
_cell.angle_beta   90.00
_cell.angle_gamma   90.00
#
_symmetry.space_group_name_H-M   'P 1'
#
loop_
_entity.id
_entity.type
_entity.pdbx_description
1 polymer ?
#
loop_
_entity_poly.entity_id
_entity_poly.type
_entity_poly.pdbx_seq_one_letter_code
_entity_poly.pdbx_strand_id
1 'polypeptide(L)' 'MATLIESLKKGVVTIDFTKIDTGEKRVMPCTLNNSNITIKNIAPDSDSIVVWALDKEDFRDVIVSTINEWYEGFPNE' A
#
# COMPACT_ATOMS: atom_id res chain seq x y z
N MET A 1 -10.09 -15.08 1.53
CA MET A 1 -9.78 -13.84 0.80
C MET A 1 -8.88 -13.04 1.72
N ALA A 2 -7.59 -12.93 1.41
CA ALA A 2 -6.67 -12.13 2.23
C ALA A 2 -6.96 -10.66 1.96
N THR A 3 -7.12 -9.87 3.02
CA THR A 3 -7.31 -8.42 2.88
C THR A 3 -5.96 -7.78 2.58
N LEU A 4 -5.90 -6.72 1.77
CA LEU A 4 -4.66 -5.95 1.48
C LEU A 4 -3.81 -5.70 2.75
N ILE A 5 -4.48 -5.38 3.85
CA ILE A 5 -3.89 -5.14 5.17
C ILE A 5 -3.17 -6.37 5.73
N GLU A 6 -3.73 -7.57 5.58
CA GLU A 6 -3.11 -8.81 6.05
C GLU A 6 -1.84 -9.12 5.25
N SER A 7 -1.90 -8.94 3.93
CA SER A 7 -0.75 -9.10 3.04
C SER A 7 0.36 -8.11 3.39
N LEU A 8 0.01 -6.84 3.63
CA LEU A 8 0.93 -5.81 4.09
C LEU A 8 1.54 -6.12 5.47
N LYS A 9 0.76 -6.69 6.39
CA LYS A 9 1.23 -7.12 7.72
C LYS A 9 2.10 -8.39 7.65
N LYS A 10 1.96 -9.20 6.61
CA LYS A 10 2.81 -10.39 6.37
C LYS A 10 4.15 -10.01 5.78
N GLY A 11 4.18 -9.09 4.82
CA GLY A 11 5.41 -8.77 4.11
C GLY A 11 5.28 -7.54 3.23
N VAL A 12 5.86 -7.64 2.03
CA VAL A 12 5.85 -6.56 1.03
C VAL A 12 4.68 -6.76 0.09
N VAL A 13 3.95 -5.68 -0.18
CA VAL A 13 2.86 -5.63 -1.15
C VAL A 13 3.11 -4.47 -2.08
N THR A 14 2.91 -4.71 -3.36
CA THR A 14 2.98 -3.68 -4.37
C THR A 14 1.59 -3.24 -4.75
N ILE A 15 1.36 -1.93 -4.71
CA ILE A 15 0.08 -1.31 -5.03
C ILE A 15 0.25 -0.49 -6.32
N ASP A 16 -0.58 -0.76 -7.32
CA ASP A 16 -0.75 0.07 -8.50
C ASP A 16 -1.91 1.04 -8.28
N PHE A 17 -1.62 2.33 -8.34
CA PHE A 17 -2.62 3.38 -8.17
C PHE A 17 -2.49 4.45 -9.26
N THR A 18 -3.61 5.05 -9.61
CA THR A 18 -3.66 6.18 -10.55
C THR A 18 -3.60 7.50 -9.79
N LYS A 19 -2.64 8.36 -10.10
CA LYS A 19 -2.63 9.73 -9.56
C LYS A 19 -3.86 10.49 -10.04
N ILE A 20 -4.61 11.07 -9.10
CA ILE A 20 -5.76 11.93 -9.43
C ILE A 20 -5.30 13.19 -10.17
N ASP A 21 -4.13 13.74 -9.81
CA ASP A 21 -3.61 14.96 -10.43
C ASP A 21 -3.17 14.80 -11.90
N THR A 22 -2.51 13.69 -12.25
CA THR A 22 -1.91 13.50 -13.59
C THR A 22 -2.54 12.37 -14.41
N GLY A 23 -3.36 11.52 -13.80
CA GLY A 23 -3.89 10.31 -14.44
C GLY A 23 -2.83 9.23 -14.69
N GLU A 24 -1.59 9.42 -14.21
CA GLU A 24 -0.52 8.44 -14.38
C GLU A 24 -0.68 7.28 -13.41
N LYS A 25 -0.53 6.07 -13.95
CA LYS A 25 -0.42 4.84 -13.14
C LYS A 25 0.96 4.78 -12.53
N ARG A 26 1.00 4.60 -11.22
CA ARG A 26 2.24 4.45 -10.47
C ARG A 26 2.15 3.19 -9.63
N VAL A 27 3.22 2.42 -9.70
CA VAL A 27 3.42 1.22 -8.90
C VAL A 27 4.28 1.60 -7.71
N MET A 28 3.90 1.15 -6.51
CA MET A 28 4.61 1.46 -5.29
C MET A 28 4.67 0.25 -4.36
N PRO A 29 5.88 -0.28 -4.09
CA PRO A 29 6.08 -1.30 -3.08
C PRO A 29 5.95 -0.68 -1.69
N CYS A 30 5.15 -1.32 -0.84
CA CYS A 30 4.91 -0.90 0.52
C CYS A 30 4.78 -2.09 1.47
N THR A 31 4.94 -1.85 2.76
CA THR A 31 4.85 -2.89 3.78
C THR A 31 4.23 -2.32 5.06
N LEU A 32 3.63 -3.17 5.88
CA LEU A 32 3.27 -2.85 7.26
C LEU A 32 4.00 -3.74 8.26
N ASN A 33 4.83 -4.65 7.77
CA ASN A 33 5.68 -5.54 8.57
C ASN A 33 7.10 -4.97 8.68
N ASN A 34 7.21 -3.73 9.14
CA ASN A 34 8.52 -3.14 9.44
C ASN A 34 8.73 -3.19 10.96
N SER A 35 9.91 -3.59 11.42
CA SER A 35 10.23 -3.79 12.84
C SER A 35 9.93 -2.59 13.74
N ASN A 36 9.84 -1.38 13.16
CA ASN A 36 9.54 -0.12 13.85
C ASN A 36 8.09 0.36 13.73
N ILE A 37 7.22 -0.35 12.99
CA ILE A 37 5.89 0.14 12.64
C ILE A 37 4.87 -0.95 12.96
N THR A 38 3.99 -0.67 13.93
CA THR A 38 2.86 -1.56 14.26
C THR A 38 1.55 -0.85 13.94
N ILE A 39 1.00 -1.09 12.76
CA ILE A 39 -0.36 -0.63 12.46
C ILE A 39 -1.36 -1.57 13.14
N LYS A 40 -1.93 -1.07 14.24
CA LYS A 40 -2.89 -1.81 15.07
C LYS A 40 -4.23 -2.01 14.36
N ASN A 41 -4.75 -0.98 13.70
CA ASN A 41 -6.04 -1.02 13.04
C ASN A 41 -6.10 -0.02 11.87
N ILE A 42 -6.75 -0.42 10.78
CA ILE A 42 -7.16 0.47 9.69
C ILE A 42 -8.68 0.29 9.62
N ALA A 43 -9.43 1.39 9.66
CA ALA A 43 -10.89 1.27 9.62
C ALA A 43 -11.32 0.78 8.23
N PRO A 44 -12.25 -0.17 8.14
CA PRO A 44 -12.72 -0.69 6.85
C PRO A 44 -13.49 0.36 6.03
N ASP A 45 -14.03 1.39 6.69
CA ASP A 45 -14.70 2.54 6.08
C ASP A 45 -13.74 3.68 5.69
N SER A 46 -12.41 3.50 5.81
CA SER A 46 -11.48 4.55 5.42
C SER A 46 -11.25 4.59 3.91
N ASP A 47 -11.48 5.76 3.31
CA ASP A 47 -11.14 6.03 1.91
C ASP A 47 -9.64 5.97 1.63
N SER A 48 -8.79 6.10 2.66
CA SER A 48 -7.33 6.05 2.55
C SER A 48 -6.68 5.13 3.57
N ILE A 49 -5.58 4.52 3.17
CA ILE A 49 -4.78 3.60 3.97
C ILE A 49 -3.37 4.16 4.10
N VAL A 50 -2.87 4.26 5.34
CA VAL A 50 -1.48 4.62 5.58
C VAL A 50 -0.61 3.39 5.45
N VAL A 51 0.36 3.43 4.53
CA VAL A 51 1.32 2.36 4.27
C VAL A 51 2.75 2.89 4.36
N TRP A 52 3.71 2.02 4.69
CA TRP A 52 5.13 2.38 4.63
C TRP A 52 5.65 2.16 3.22
N ALA A 53 6.09 3.22 2.56
CA ALA A 53 6.72 3.19 1.26
C ALA A 53 8.12 2.59 1.35
N LEU A 54 8.38 1.49 0.64
CA LEU A 54 9.75 0.99 0.52
C LEU A 54 10.55 1.79 -0.50
N ASP A 55 9.89 2.35 -1.52
CA ASP A 55 10.52 3.21 -2.55
C ASP A 55 11.09 4.51 -1.99
N LYS A 56 10.41 5.09 -0.99
CA LYS A 56 10.72 6.41 -0.42
C LYS A 56 11.18 6.35 1.04
N GLU A 57 11.11 5.18 1.66
CA GLU A 57 11.35 4.97 3.09
C GLU A 57 10.57 5.95 3.97
N ASP A 58 9.31 6.21 3.62
CA ASP A 58 8.46 7.20 4.28
C ASP A 58 6.99 6.72 4.33
N PHE A 59 6.16 7.34 5.16
CA PHE A 59 4.74 7.00 5.24
C PHE A 59 3.97 7.64 4.08
N ARG A 60 3.09 6.87 3.45
CA ARG A 60 2.21 7.35 2.39
C ARG A 60 0.77 6.97 2.68
N ASP A 61 -0.11 7.93 2.53
CA ASP A 61 -1.54 7.71 2.37
C ASP A 61 -1.83 7.26 0.93
N VAL A 62 -2.48 6.10 0.80
CA VAL A 62 -2.96 5.57 -0.46
C VAL A 62 -4.48 5.53 -0.41
N ILE A 63 -5.12 6.25 -1.32
CA ILE A 63 -6.57 6.31 -1.42
C ILE A 63 -7.05 5.01 -2.07
N VAL A 64 -7.91 4.25 -1.40
CA VAL A 64 -8.41 2.95 -1.89
C VAL A 64 -9.13 3.11 -3.23
N SER A 65 -9.86 4.22 -3.41
CA SER A 65 -10.55 4.54 -4.66
C SER A 65 -9.61 4.77 -5.85
N THR A 66 -8.32 5.04 -5.65
CA THR A 66 -7.35 5.24 -6.73
C THR A 66 -6.52 4.00 -7.03
N ILE A 67 -6.63 2.96 -6.20
CA ILE A 67 -5.95 1.68 -6.38
C ILE A 67 -6.62 0.96 -7.56
N ASN A 68 -5.85 0.67 -8.60
CA ASN A 68 -6.32 -0.15 -9.70
C ASN A 68 -6.14 -1.63 -9.38
N GLU A 69 -4.95 -1.99 -8.88
CA GLU A 69 -4.58 -3.37 -8.59
C GLU A 69 -3.53 -3.41 -7.47
N TRP A 70 -3.43 -4.53 -6.77
CA TRP A 70 -2.36 -4.78 -5.80
C TRP A 70 -1.98 -6.25 -5.81
N TYR A 71 -0.72 -6.55 -5.50
CA TYR A 71 -0.21 -7.91 -5.44
C TYR A 71 0.88 -8.04 -4.38
N GLU A 72 1.00 -9.25 -3.82
CA GLU A 72 2.03 -9.59 -2.85
C GLU A 72 3.40 -9.75 -3.53
N GLY A 73 4.43 -9.14 -2.96
CA GLY A 73 5.79 -9.14 -3.49
C GLY A 73 6.28 -7.77 -3.95
N PHE A 74 7.51 -7.73 -4.46
CA PHE A 74 8.09 -6.56 -5.10
C PHE A 74 7.62 -6.47 -6.56
N PRO A 75 7.57 -5.27 -7.17
CA PRO A 75 7.41 -5.19 -8.61
C PRO A 75 8.57 -5.92 -9.27
N ASN A 76 8.27 -6.90 -10.13
CA ASN A 76 9.29 -7.56 -10.94
C ASN A 76 9.85 -6.53 -11.92
N GLU A 77 11.18 -6.49 -12.01
CA GLU A 77 11.98 -5.67 -12.93
C GLU A 77 11.70 -5.99 -14.40
#